data_AF-A0A3C0G770-F1
#
_entry.id   AF-A0A3C0G770-F1
#
_cell.length_a   1.000
_cell.length_b   1.000
_cell.length_c   1.000
_cell.angle_alpha   90.00
_cell.angle_beta   90.00
_cell.angle_gamma   90.00
#
_symmetry.space_group_name_H-M   'P 1'
#
loop_
_entity.id
_entity.type
_entity.pdbx_description
1 polymer ?
#
loop_
_entity_poly.entity_id
_entity_poly.type
_entity_poly.pdbx_seq_one_letter_code
_entity_poly.pdbx_strand_id
1 'polypeptide(L)'
;NLLTWRAATGETAFEKTPAGSQEITEQEFYDNGVLMVAMVRAGVELAFEAMTESGIIAESAYYESLHETPLIANTIARKKLFEMNR
;
A
#
# COMPACT_ATOMS: atom_id res chain seq x y z
N ASN A 1 -3.62 21.35 6.74
CA ASN A 1 -4.35 20.18 6.23
C ASN A 1 -3.73 18.80 6.48
N LEU A 2 -2.58 18.65 7.18
CA LEU A 2 -2.13 17.32 7.59
C LEU A 2 -3.00 16.71 8.71
N LEU A 3 -3.18 17.46 9.80
CA LEU A 3 -3.89 16.97 11.00
C LEU A 3 -5.36 16.62 10.71
N THR A 4 -6.01 17.40 9.87
CA THR A 4 -7.40 17.17 9.45
C THR A 4 -7.56 15.84 8.73
N TRP A 5 -6.68 15.52 7.77
CA TRP A 5 -6.75 14.24 7.06
C TRP A 5 -6.35 13.07 7.95
N ARG A 6 -5.33 13.21 8.80
CA ARG A 6 -4.96 12.17 9.78
C ARG A 6 -6.14 11.86 10.71
N ALA A 7 -6.85 12.88 11.19
CA ALA A 7 -8.05 12.69 12.00
C ALA A 7 -9.15 11.96 11.21
N ALA A 8 -9.43 12.38 9.97
CA ALA A 8 -10.43 11.71 9.12
C ALA A 8 -10.07 10.23 8.83
N THR A 9 -8.81 9.92 8.57
CA THR A 9 -8.33 8.54 8.35
C THR A 9 -8.55 7.66 9.59
N GLY A 10 -8.28 8.21 10.78
CA GLY A 10 -8.53 7.54 12.07
C GLY A 10 -10.01 7.20 12.30
N GLU A 11 -10.92 7.93 11.65
CA GLU A 11 -12.36 7.72 11.78
C GLU A 11 -12.94 6.73 10.75
N THR A 12 -12.14 6.25 9.79
CA THR A 12 -12.62 5.33 8.75
C THR A 12 -13.01 3.96 9.30
N ALA A 13 -13.93 3.28 8.60
CA ALA A 13 -14.34 1.92 8.97
C ALA A 13 -13.16 0.94 8.97
N PHE A 14 -12.26 1.03 7.98
CA PHE A 14 -11.06 0.19 7.90
C PHE A 14 -10.20 0.33 9.16
N GLU A 15 -9.94 1.56 9.59
CA GLU A 15 -9.08 1.82 10.75
C GLU A 15 -9.71 1.32 12.05
N LYS A 16 -11.03 1.45 12.19
CA LYS A 16 -11.79 1.04 13.39
C LYS A 16 -12.18 -0.43 13.45
N THR A 17 -12.13 -1.16 12.34
CA THR A 17 -12.54 -2.58 12.29
C THR A 17 -11.60 -3.44 13.15
N PRO A 18 -12.08 -4.22 14.13
CA PRO A 18 -11.21 -5.11 14.89
C PRO A 18 -10.57 -6.18 13.99
N ALA A 19 -9.37 -6.64 14.32
CA ALA A 19 -8.76 -7.75 13.59
C ALA A 19 -9.61 -9.01 13.79
N GLY A 20 -9.87 -9.74 12.70
CA GLY A 20 -10.53 -11.04 12.78
C GLY A 20 -9.64 -12.08 13.49
N SER A 21 -10.26 -13.13 14.02
CA SER A 21 -9.55 -14.26 14.64
C SER A 21 -9.31 -15.43 13.68
N GLN A 22 -9.76 -15.30 12.43
CA GLN A 22 -9.58 -16.32 11.40
C GLN A 22 -8.12 -16.38 10.95
N GLU A 23 -7.60 -17.58 10.80
CA GLU A 23 -6.34 -17.80 10.11
C GLU A 23 -6.58 -17.66 8.61
N ILE A 24 -5.78 -16.83 7.94
CA ILE A 24 -5.82 -16.65 6.49
C ILE A 24 -4.51 -17.22 5.95
N THR A 25 -4.62 -18.26 5.14
CA THR A 25 -3.45 -18.85 4.50
C THR A 25 -2.89 -17.95 3.41
N GLU A 26 -1.64 -18.15 3.02
CA GLU A 26 -1.02 -17.40 1.90
C GLU A 26 -1.85 -17.54 0.62
N GLN A 27 -2.25 -18.77 0.27
CA GLN A 27 -3.03 -19.02 -0.93
C GLN A 27 -4.39 -18.32 -0.87
N GLU A 28 -5.08 -18.39 0.27
CA GLU A 28 -6.37 -17.71 0.45
C GLU A 28 -6.25 -16.18 0.35
N PHE A 29 -5.14 -15.60 0.80
CA PHE A 29 -4.86 -14.17 0.62
C PHE A 29 -4.75 -13.80 -0.85
N TYR A 30 -4.07 -14.60 -1.67
CA TYR A 30 -3.97 -14.35 -3.11
C TYR A 30 -5.28 -14.63 -3.85
N ASP A 31 -5.97 -15.72 -3.52
CA ASP A 31 -7.22 -16.12 -4.17
C ASP A 31 -8.33 -15.09 -3.95
N ASN A 32 -8.43 -14.53 -2.74
CA ASN A 32 -9.38 -13.45 -2.43
C ASN A 32 -8.85 -12.05 -2.74
N GLY A 33 -7.53 -11.92 -2.94
CA GLY A 33 -6.81 -10.67 -3.13
C GLY A 33 -6.54 -10.29 -4.58
N VAL A 34 -7.18 -10.92 -5.57
CA VAL A 34 -6.93 -10.69 -7.01
C VAL A 34 -6.96 -9.21 -7.38
N LEU A 35 -7.93 -8.46 -6.85
CA LEU A 35 -8.01 -7.00 -7.10
C LEU A 35 -6.83 -6.25 -6.46
N MET A 36 -6.38 -6.65 -5.27
CA MET A 36 -5.23 -6.02 -4.60
C MET A 36 -3.94 -6.25 -5.39
N VAL A 37 -3.73 -7.46 -5.91
CA VAL A 37 -2.58 -7.77 -6.78
C VAL A 37 -2.61 -6.92 -8.05
N ALA A 38 -3.79 -6.79 -8.68
CA ALA A 38 -3.96 -5.93 -9.85
C ALA A 38 -3.67 -4.44 -9.54
N MET A 39 -4.10 -3.95 -8.37
CA MET A 39 -3.81 -2.58 -7.93
C MET A 39 -2.31 -2.36 -7.70
N VAL A 40 -1.60 -3.30 -7.08
CA VAL A 40 -0.14 -3.21 -6.89
C VAL A 40 0.57 -3.16 -8.24
N ARG A 41 0.23 -4.09 -9.15
CA ARG A 41 0.82 -4.12 -10.49
C ARG A 41 0.60 -2.80 -11.24
N ALA A 42 -0.65 -2.39 -11.38
CA ALA A 42 -1.00 -1.20 -12.15
C ALA A 42 -0.44 0.08 -11.51
N GLY A 43 -0.44 0.18 -10.18
CA GLY A 43 0.10 1.34 -9.47
C GLY A 43 1.61 1.46 -9.62
N VAL A 44 2.35 0.36 -9.51
CA VAL A 44 3.80 0.34 -9.70
C VAL A 44 4.18 0.63 -11.14
N GLU A 45 3.54 -0.01 -12.12
CA GLU A 45 3.79 0.22 -13.54
C GLU A 45 3.51 1.69 -13.91
N LEU A 46 2.36 2.23 -13.49
CA LEU A 46 2.00 3.62 -13.79
C LEU A 46 2.95 4.62 -13.12
N ALA A 47 3.39 4.38 -11.88
CA ALA A 47 4.34 5.24 -11.21
C ALA A 47 5.71 5.21 -11.90
N PHE A 48 6.18 4.03 -12.31
CA PHE A 48 7.42 3.87 -13.04
C PHE A 48 7.38 4.58 -14.40
N GLU A 49 6.32 4.36 -15.18
CA GLU A 49 6.09 5.01 -16.47
C GLU A 49 6.05 6.54 -16.33
N ALA A 50 5.23 7.07 -15.42
CA ALA A 50 5.13 8.51 -15.20
C ALA A 50 6.48 9.15 -14.78
N MET A 51 7.25 8.47 -13.92
CA MET A 51 8.57 8.94 -13.51
C MET A 51 9.55 8.96 -14.69
N THR A 52 9.63 7.86 -15.44
CA THR A 52 10.55 7.76 -16.59
C THR A 52 10.18 8.72 -17.72
N GLU A 53 8.89 8.91 -18.01
CA GLU A 53 8.40 9.90 -18.97
C GLU A 53 8.74 11.34 -18.57
N SER A 54 8.85 11.62 -17.26
CA SER A 54 9.28 12.92 -16.73
C SER A 54 10.81 13.12 -16.72
N GLY A 55 11.58 12.14 -17.19
CA GLY A 55 13.04 12.19 -17.30
C GLY A 55 13.83 11.59 -16.12
N ILE A 56 13.16 10.90 -15.19
CA ILE A 56 13.84 10.15 -14.12
C ILE A 56 14.42 8.87 -14.72
N ILE A 57 15.66 8.50 -14.33
CA ILE A 57 16.28 7.26 -14.81
C ILE A 57 15.55 6.03 -14.27
N ALA A 58 15.54 4.95 -15.06
CA ALA A 58 14.80 3.73 -14.75
C ALA A 58 15.17 3.13 -13.38
N GLU A 59 16.45 3.17 -13.01
CA GLU A 59 16.94 2.66 -11.74
C GLU A 59 16.32 3.42 -10.58
N SER A 60 16.31 4.76 -10.63
CA SER A 60 15.65 5.59 -9.62
C SER A 60 14.15 5.34 -9.58
N ALA A 61 13.49 5.26 -10.74
CA ALA A 61 12.06 4.98 -10.80
C ALA A 61 11.71 3.61 -10.18
N TYR A 62 12.56 2.59 -10.36
CA TYR A 62 12.39 1.28 -9.72
C TYR A 62 12.54 1.34 -8.20
N TYR A 63 13.58 2.03 -7.71
CA TYR A 63 13.82 2.17 -6.28
C TYR A 63 12.68 2.91 -5.57
N GLU A 64 12.18 3.99 -6.17
CA GLU A 64 11.10 4.83 -5.62
C GLU A 64 9.68 4.28 -5.88
N SER A 65 9.56 3.08 -6.46
CA SER A 65 8.26 2.42 -6.70
C SER A 65 8.23 0.99 -6.14
N LEU A 66 8.66 0.01 -6.94
CA LEU A 66 8.54 -1.41 -6.61
C LEU A 66 9.40 -1.78 -5.40
N HIS A 67 10.61 -1.23 -5.30
CA HIS A 67 11.57 -1.66 -4.27
C HIS A 67 11.10 -1.37 -2.84
N GLU A 68 10.48 -0.21 -2.61
CA GLU A 68 10.03 0.21 -1.27
C GLU A 68 8.65 -0.32 -0.89
N THR A 69 7.83 -0.71 -1.87
CA THR A 69 6.45 -1.19 -1.67
C THR A 69 6.32 -2.26 -0.57
N PRO A 70 7.20 -3.28 -0.48
CA PRO A 70 7.12 -4.28 0.59
C PRO A 70 7.30 -3.69 1.99
N LEU A 71 8.16 -2.68 2.16
CA LEU A 71 8.39 -2.07 3.46
C LEU A 71 7.18 -1.26 3.92
N ILE A 72 6.53 -0.53 3.00
CA ILE A 72 5.28 0.17 3.28
C ILE A 72 4.16 -0.82 3.62
N ALA A 73 4.05 -1.93 2.88
CA ALA A 73 3.09 -2.99 3.19
C ALA A 73 3.27 -3.55 4.61
N ASN A 74 4.52 -3.71 5.07
CA ASN A 74 4.80 -4.14 6.44
C ASN A 74 4.30 -3.16 7.51
N THR A 75 4.29 -1.85 7.24
CA THR A 75 3.73 -0.87 8.18
C THR A 75 2.21 -1.04 8.34
N ILE A 76 1.51 -1.29 7.22
CA ILE A 76 0.06 -1.55 7.20
C ILE A 76 -0.24 -2.88 7.90
N ALA A 77 0.55 -3.92 7.65
CA ALA A 77 0.42 -5.20 8.33
C ALA A 77 0.59 -5.08 9.85
N ARG A 78 1.51 -4.21 10.30
CA ARG A 78 1.78 -3.98 11.72
C ARG A 78 0.61 -3.28 12.42
N LYS A 79 0.15 -2.14 11.88
CA LYS A 79 -0.90 -1.33 12.51
C LYS A 79 -1.57 -0.36 11.53
N LYS A 80 -2.08 -0.94 10.43
CA LYS A 80 -2.98 -0.30 9.45
C LYS A 80 -2.46 1.04 8.90
N LEU A 81 -3.36 1.92 8.47
CA LEU A 81 -3.00 3.20 7.89
C LEU A 81 -2.38 4.14 8.94
N PHE A 82 -2.67 3.93 10.23
CA PHE A 82 -2.05 4.71 11.30
C PHE A 82 -0.52 4.58 11.30
N GLU A 83 0.04 3.37 11.24
CA GLU A 83 1.51 3.21 11.28
C GLU A 83 2.17 3.66 9.99
N MET A 84 1.52 3.44 8.84
CA MET A 84 2.02 3.96 7.56
C MET A 84 2.13 5.50 7.57
N ASN A 85 1.17 6.19 8.20
CA ASN A 85 1.06 7.66 8.18
C ASN A 85 1.66 8.34 9.41
N ARG A 86 2.34 7.62 10.32
CA ARG A 86 2.75 8.15 11.62
C ARG A 86 3.77 9.29 11.51
#